data_AF-A0AAV5S8X7-F1
#
_entry.id   AF-A0AAV5S8X7-F1
#
_cell.length_a   1.000
_cell.length_b   1.000
_cell.length_c   1.000
_cell.angle_alpha   90.00
_cell.angle_beta   90.00
_cell.angle_gamma   90.00
#
_symmetry.space_group_name_H-M   'P 1'
#
loop_
_entity.id
_entity.type
_entity.pdbx_description
1 polymer ?
#
loop_
_entity_poly.entity_id
_entity_poly.type
_entity_poly.pdbx_seq_one_letter_code
_entity_poly.pdbx_strand_id
1 'polypeptide(L)' 'MSGNSKKLGKTVMRELERYSDGNVAQVDNSSEPLVAVAFEELMQRVLLSANRMAMEDGSLEVLPQHIETALAMLLETPEK' A
#
# COMPACT_ATOMS: atom_id res chain seq x y z
N MET A 1 3.69 -19.46 2.70
CA MET A 1 3.89 -18.01 2.93
C MET A 1 5.33 -17.76 3.32
N SER A 2 6.04 -16.89 2.59
CA SER A 2 7.39 -16.43 2.92
C SER A 2 7.43 -15.75 4.30
N GLY A 3 8.54 -15.87 5.03
CA GLY A 3 8.72 -15.23 6.34
C GLY A 3 8.63 -13.69 6.31
N ASN A 4 8.85 -13.08 5.15
CA ASN A 4 8.81 -11.62 4.98
C ASN A 4 7.37 -11.07 4.96
N SER A 5 6.41 -11.74 4.32
CA SER A 5 5.02 -11.28 4.25
C SER A 5 4.34 -11.30 5.63
N LYS A 6 4.70 -12.25 6.51
CA LYS A 6 4.23 -12.26 7.91
C LYS A 6 4.77 -11.07 8.72
N LYS A 7 6.03 -10.69 8.49
CA LYS A 7 6.64 -9.52 9.14
C LYS A 7 6.00 -8.23 8.65
N LEU A 8 5.73 -8.13 7.35
CA LEU A 8 5.06 -6.99 6.73
C LEU A 8 3.64 -6.80 7.29
N GLY A 9 2.82 -7.85 7.31
CA GLY A 9 1.47 -7.79 7.88
C GLY A 9 1.44 -7.27 9.31
N LYS A 10 2.33 -7.79 10.17
CA LYS A 10 2.49 -7.33 11.56
C LYS A 10 2.89 -5.87 11.66
N THR A 11 3.79 -5.39 10.81
CA THR A 11 4.20 -3.98 10.80
C THR A 11 3.06 -3.07 10.37
N VAL A 12 2.36 -3.41 9.28
CA VAL A 12 1.24 -2.61 8.77
C VAL A 12 0.13 -2.52 9.82
N MET A 13 -0.21 -3.64 10.46
CA MET A 13 -1.23 -3.69 11.50
C MET A 13 -0.87 -2.81 12.71
N ARG A 14 0.38 -2.85 13.19
CA ARG A 14 0.83 -1.97 14.29
C ARG A 14 0.76 -0.50 13.93
N GLU A 15 1.09 -0.13 12.69
CA GLU A 15 0.97 1.25 12.25
C GLU A 15 -0.51 1.66 12.18
N LEU A 16 -1.41 0.80 11.70
CA LEU A 16 -2.86 1.06 11.71
C LEU A 16 -3.42 1.23 13.14
N GLU A 17 -3.01 0.38 14.08
CA GLU A 17 -3.36 0.53 15.51
C GLU A 17 -2.87 1.86 16.08
N ARG A 18 -1.63 2.26 15.73
CA ARG A 18 -1.01 3.50 16.18
C ARG A 18 -1.73 4.74 15.66
N TYR A 19 -2.10 4.77 14.37
CA TYR A 19 -2.74 5.94 13.75
C TYR A 19 -4.24 6.05 14.04
N SER A 20 -4.86 5.00 14.56
CA SER A 20 -6.28 4.98 14.91
C SER A 20 -6.56 5.33 16.37
N ASP A 21 -5.57 5.77 17.14
CA ASP A 21 -5.67 5.94 18.60
C ASP A 21 -6.20 4.69 19.33
N GLY A 22 -5.93 3.49 18.78
CA GLY A 22 -6.44 2.23 19.30
C GLY A 22 -7.92 1.94 18.99
N ASN A 23 -8.58 2.75 18.14
CA ASN A 23 -9.96 2.53 17.68
C ASN A 23 -10.08 1.59 16.47
N VAL A 24 -8.98 1.13 15.89
CA VAL A 24 -9.07 -0.05 15.03
C VAL A 24 -9.51 -1.21 15.93
N ALA A 25 -10.79 -1.60 15.82
CA ALA A 25 -11.34 -2.77 16.48
C ALA A 25 -10.32 -3.89 16.32
N GLN A 26 -9.79 -4.40 17.45
CA GLN A 26 -8.66 -5.35 17.50
C GLN A 26 -8.70 -6.22 16.26
N VAL A 27 -7.87 -5.89 15.27
CA VAL A 27 -7.93 -6.62 14.02
C VAL A 27 -7.45 -8.01 14.40
N ASP A 28 -8.36 -8.98 14.31
CA ASP A 28 -8.06 -10.35 14.70
C ASP A 28 -6.72 -10.74 14.06
N ASN A 29 -5.80 -11.28 14.85
CA ASN A 29 -4.47 -11.69 14.39
C ASN A 29 -4.56 -12.68 13.21
N SER A 30 -5.72 -13.33 13.02
CA SER A 30 -6.03 -14.13 11.82
C SER A 30 -6.07 -13.34 10.51
N SER A 31 -6.24 -12.02 10.57
CA SER A 31 -6.32 -11.10 9.44
C SER A 31 -4.97 -10.48 9.06
N GLU A 32 -3.91 -10.63 9.88
CA GLU A 32 -2.55 -10.16 9.54
C GLU A 32 -2.09 -10.62 8.14
N PRO A 33 -2.31 -11.89 7.71
CA PRO A 33 -1.95 -12.34 6.37
C PRO A 33 -2.74 -11.62 5.27
N LEU A 34 -4.03 -11.35 5.50
CA LEU A 34 -4.90 -10.71 4.54
C LEU A 34 -4.53 -9.23 4.37
N VAL A 35 -4.23 -8.55 5.46
CA VAL A 35 -3.73 -7.16 5.44
C VAL A 35 -2.38 -7.07 4.73
N ALA A 36 -1.48 -8.04 4.96
CA ALA A 36 -0.21 -8.10 4.23
C ALA A 36 -0.43 -8.24 2.72
N VAL A 37 -1.30 -9.15 2.30
CA VAL A 37 -1.62 -9.38 0.87
C VAL A 37 -2.27 -8.16 0.26
N ALA A 38 -3.28 -7.56 0.92
CA ALA A 38 -3.93 -6.36 0.44
C ALA A 38 -2.93 -5.19 0.29
N PHE A 39 -2.02 -5.02 1.26
CA PHE A 39 -0.97 -4.01 1.19
C PHE A 39 0.01 -4.27 0.04
N GLU A 40 0.46 -5.51 -0.14
CA GLU A 40 1.32 -5.89 -1.27
C GLU A 40 0.64 -5.61 -2.62
N GLU A 41 -0.65 -5.95 -2.77
CA GLU A 41 -1.42 -5.67 -3.98
C GLU A 41 -1.61 -4.18 -4.25
N LEU A 42 -1.92 -3.38 -3.22
CA LEU A 42 -2.04 -1.93 -3.33
C LEU A 42 -0.71 -1.31 -3.77
N MET A 43 0.40 -1.70 -3.13
CA MET A 43 1.73 -1.22 -3.49
C MET A 43 2.12 -1.59 -4.92
N GLN A 44 1.77 -2.80 -5.39
CA GLN A 44 2.01 -3.19 -6.78
C GLN A 44 1.24 -2.29 -7.76
N ARG A 45 -0.03 -1.95 -7.46
CA ARG A 45 -0.82 -1.05 -8.30
C ARG A 45 -0.20 0.35 -8.37
N VAL A 46 0.24 0.90 -7.23
CA VAL A 46 0.93 2.20 -7.18
C VAL A 46 2.18 2.18 -8.04
N LEU A 47 3.04 1.17 -7.86
CA LEU A 47 4.30 1.07 -8.60
C LEU A 47 4.09 0.90 -10.11
N LEU A 48 3.10 0.12 -10.53
CA LEU A 48 2.75 -0.02 -11.95
C LEU A 48 2.24 1.30 -12.55
N SER A 49 1.42 2.04 -11.81
CA SER A 49 0.92 3.34 -12.25
C SER A 49 2.03 4.38 -12.32
N ALA A 50 2.90 4.45 -11.30
CA ALA A 50 4.05 5.34 -11.26
C ALA A 50 5.04 5.03 -12.39
N ASN A 51 5.26 3.74 -12.71
CA ASN A 51 6.10 3.33 -13.83
C ASN A 51 5.51 3.77 -15.17
N ARG A 52 4.19 3.65 -15.36
CA ARG A 52 3.52 4.15 -16.55
C ARG A 52 3.69 5.66 -16.71
N MET A 53 3.50 6.42 -15.64
CA MET A 53 3.70 7.88 -15.65
C MET A 53 5.14 8.26 -16.01
N ALA A 54 6.13 7.56 -15.45
CA ALA A 54 7.54 7.77 -15.79
C ALA A 54 7.79 7.55 -17.28
N MET A 55 7.21 6.49 -17.86
CA MET A 55 7.30 6.23 -19.30
C MET A 55 6.64 7.31 -20.16
N GLU A 56 5.48 7.82 -19.74
CA GLU A 56 4.72 8.87 -20.45
C GLU A 56 5.44 10.22 -20.44
N ASP A 57 6.12 10.55 -19.33
CA ASP A 57 6.95 11.76 -19.18
C ASP A 57 8.36 11.60 -19.78
N GLY A 58 8.69 10.43 -20.36
CA GLY A 58 10.01 10.14 -20.93
C GLY A 58 11.13 9.98 -19.91
N SER A 59 10.78 9.84 -18.63
CA SER A 59 11.72 9.56 -17.55
C SER A 59 12.27 8.13 -17.64
N LEU A 60 13.58 7.98 -17.46
CA LEU A 60 14.24 6.66 -17.42
C LEU A 60 14.01 5.92 -16.10
N GLU A 61 13.60 6.64 -15.06
CA GLU A 61 13.40 6.12 -13.71
C GLU A 61 12.09 6.62 -13.11
N VAL A 62 11.56 5.87 -12.13
CA VAL A 62 10.39 6.29 -11.37
C VAL A 62 10.80 7.34 -10.34
N LEU A 63 10.50 8.60 -10.64
CA LEU A 63 10.70 9.74 -9.75
C LEU A 63 9.65 9.80 -8.62
N PRO A 64 9.95 10.45 -7.48
CA PRO A 64 9.01 10.61 -6.36
C PRO A 64 7.65 11.17 -6.77
N GLN A 65 7.62 12.16 -7.66
CA GLN A 65 6.39 12.77 -8.17
C GLN A 65 5.43 11.77 -8.85
N HIS A 66 5.97 10.75 -9.52
CA HIS A 66 5.16 9.70 -10.15
C HIS A 66 4.51 8.79 -9.09
N ILE A 67 5.23 8.52 -7.99
CA ILE A 67 4.72 7.74 -6.87
C ILE A 67 3.63 8.52 -6.13
N GLU A 68 3.88 9.81 -5.86
CA GLU A 68 2.91 10.70 -5.20
C GLU A 68 1.62 10.82 -6.02
N THR A 69 1.74 11.02 -7.33
CA THR A 69 0.57 11.10 -8.23
C THR A 69 -0.17 9.76 -8.29
N ALA A 70 0.54 8.63 -8.39
CA ALA A 70 -0.07 7.31 -8.39
C ALA A 70 -0.80 6.99 -7.07
N LEU A 71 -0.25 7.42 -5.93
CA LEU A 71 -0.90 7.29 -4.63
C LEU A 71 -2.17 8.15 -4.56
N ALA A 72 -2.12 9.40 -5.02
CA ALA A 72 -3.29 10.28 -5.06
C ALA A 72 -4.42 9.65 -5.90
N MET A 73 -4.11 9.13 -7.08
CA MET A 73 -5.10 8.46 -7.93
C MET A 73 -5.72 7.22 -7.28
N LEU A 74 -4.94 6.45 -6.52
CA LEU A 74 -5.44 5.28 -5.79
C LEU A 74 -6.43 5.69 -4.67
N LEU A 75 -6.13 6.78 -3.96
CA LEU A 75 -6.93 7.27 -2.83
C LEU A 75 -8.17 8.05 -3.29
N GLU A 76 -8.12 8.65 -4.48
CA GLU A 76 -9.23 9.40 -5.08
C GLU A 76 -10.26 8.50 -5.79
N THR A 77 -10.07 7.17 -5.81
CA THR A 77 -11.05 6.26 -6.42
C THR A 77 -12.39 6.44 -5.69
N PRO A 78 -13.44 6.97 -6.35
CA PRO A 78 -14.70 7.23 -5.68
C PRO A 78 -15.30 5.91 -5.20
N GLU A 79 -15.70 5.87 -3.92
CA GLU A 79 -16.55 4.81 -3.39
C GLU A 79 -17.79 4.72 -4.29
N LYS A 80 -17.96 3.60 -5.00
CA LYS A 80 -19.15 3.33 -5.81
C LYS A 80 -20.31 2.90 -4.93
#